data_AF-A0A521RCK3-F1
#
_entry.id   AF-A0A521RCK3-F1
#
_cell.length_a   1.000
_cell.length_b   1.000
_cell.length_c   1.000
_cell.angle_alpha   90.00
_cell.angle_beta   90.00
_cell.angle_gamma   90.00
#
_symmetry.space_group_name_H-M   'P 1'
#
loop_
_entity.id
_entity.type
_entity.pdbx_description
1 polymer ?
#
loop_
_entity_poly.entity_id
_entity_poly.type
_entity_poly.pdbx_seq_one_letter_code
_entity_poly.pdbx_strand_id
1 'polypeptide(L)'
;MNTTERPGVVALVTDALGRSADLIQTEIRLARVELGEKAEALKTSVVSGLAMMLVGTAFLIAAVILVLQAVVAALIESGVAPALAILIVAGGSALGGIVVLLAGKKTIGAVDPTPTRTITSLQNDARMAKESLT
;
A
#
# COMPACT_ATOMS: atom_id res chain seq x y z
N MET A 1 -61.84 -35.46 -3.47
CA MET A 1 -61.69 -34.09 -4.02
C MET A 1 -60.71 -33.35 -3.11
N ASN A 2 -59.42 -33.35 -3.42
CA ASN A 2 -58.41 -32.61 -2.64
C ASN A 2 -58.16 -31.26 -3.33
N THR A 3 -58.56 -30.19 -2.66
CA THR A 3 -58.39 -28.81 -3.12
C THR A 3 -56.93 -28.39 -2.98
N THR A 4 -56.33 -28.02 -4.10
CA THR A 4 -55.01 -27.40 -4.18
C THR A 4 -55.08 -25.99 -3.58
N GLU A 5 -54.69 -25.84 -2.32
CA GLU A 5 -54.52 -24.52 -1.70
C GLU A 5 -53.37 -23.79 -2.40
N ARG A 6 -53.72 -22.75 -3.16
CA ARG A 6 -52.75 -21.82 -3.75
C ARG A 6 -52.06 -21.10 -2.59
N PRO A 7 -50.72 -21.09 -2.50
CA PRO A 7 -50.03 -20.30 -1.50
C PRO A 7 -50.50 -18.85 -1.60
N GLY A 8 -50.99 -18.29 -0.50
CA GLY A 8 -51.44 -16.90 -0.47
C GLY A 8 -50.31 -15.95 -0.84
N VAL A 9 -50.63 -14.80 -1.44
CA VAL A 9 -49.67 -13.76 -1.85
C VAL A 9 -48.70 -13.38 -0.71
N VAL A 10 -49.19 -13.43 0.54
CA VAL A 10 -48.38 -13.23 1.75
C VAL A 10 -47.26 -14.25 1.89
N ALA A 11 -47.53 -15.55 1.64
CA ALA A 11 -46.55 -16.63 1.74
C ALA A 11 -45.46 -16.52 0.65
N LEU A 12 -45.82 -16.07 -0.56
CA LEU A 12 -44.85 -15.83 -1.64
C LEU A 12 -43.93 -14.65 -1.33
N VAL A 13 -44.45 -13.61 -0.68
CA VAL A 13 -43.65 -12.46 -0.24
C VAL A 13 -42.69 -12.84 0.89
N THR A 14 -43.13 -13.61 1.89
CA THR A 14 -42.22 -14.10 2.95
C THR A 14 -41.15 -15.04 2.41
N ASP A 15 -41.47 -15.93 1.47
CA ASP A 15 -40.48 -16.82 0.86
C ASP A 15 -39.46 -16.04 0.01
N ALA A 16 -39.90 -15.01 -0.73
CA ALA A 16 -39.03 -14.14 -1.50
C ALA A 16 -38.09 -13.29 -0.61
N LEU A 17 -38.60 -12.77 0.52
CA LEU A 17 -37.80 -12.05 1.51
C LEU A 17 -36.78 -12.97 2.19
N GLY A 18 -37.16 -14.21 2.52
CA GLY A 18 -36.27 -15.22 3.07
C GLY A 18 -35.12 -15.55 2.11
N ARG A 19 -35.42 -15.82 0.83
CA ARG A 19 -34.41 -16.09 -0.20
C ARG A 19 -33.49 -14.88 -0.44
N SER A 20 -34.02 -13.67 -0.38
CA SER A 20 -33.22 -12.44 -0.53
C SER A 20 -32.24 -12.25 0.63
N ALA A 21 -32.67 -12.57 1.85
CA ALA A 21 -31.80 -12.53 3.04
C ALA A 21 -30.66 -13.58 2.96
N ASP A 22 -30.95 -14.77 2.43
CA ASP A 22 -29.95 -15.82 2.22
C ASP A 22 -28.92 -15.45 1.13
N LEU A 23 -29.37 -14.80 0.04
CA LEU A 23 -28.50 -14.27 -0.99
C LEU A 23 -27.53 -13.22 -0.44
N ILE A 24 -28.03 -12.25 0.33
CA ILE A 24 -27.22 -11.19 0.94
C ILE A 24 -26.17 -11.79 1.89
N GLN A 25 -26.54 -12.76 2.73
CA GLN A 25 -25.59 -13.44 3.61
C GLN A 25 -24.51 -14.19 2.81
N THR A 26 -24.88 -14.78 1.69
CA THR A 26 -23.95 -15.49 0.79
C THR A 26 -22.98 -14.52 0.14
N GLU A 27 -23.45 -13.39 -0.40
CA GLU A 27 -22.60 -12.35 -0.99
C GLU A 27 -21.64 -11.74 0.05
N ILE A 28 -22.09 -11.50 1.28
CA ILE A 28 -21.21 -11.05 2.37
C ILE A 28 -20.13 -12.10 2.67
N ARG A 29 -20.49 -13.39 2.72
CA ARG A 29 -19.52 -14.48 2.93
C ARG A 29 -18.52 -14.54 1.79
N LEU A 30 -18.98 -14.45 0.54
CA LEU A 30 -18.13 -14.50 -0.64
C LEU A 30 -17.18 -13.29 -0.70
N ALA A 31 -17.70 -12.09 -0.46
CA ALA A 31 -16.91 -10.87 -0.39
C ALA A 31 -15.82 -10.97 0.69
N ARG A 32 -16.12 -11.53 1.87
CA ARG A 32 -15.10 -11.75 2.92
C ARG A 32 -13.99 -12.71 2.47
N VAL A 33 -14.34 -13.77 1.75
CA VAL A 33 -13.35 -14.71 1.20
C VAL A 33 -12.47 -14.02 0.17
N GLU A 34 -13.07 -13.34 -0.80
CA GLU A 34 -12.33 -12.65 -1.87
C GLU A 34 -11.43 -11.52 -1.31
N LEU A 35 -11.91 -10.78 -0.31
CA LEU A 35 -11.09 -9.78 0.39
C LEU A 35 -9.92 -10.44 1.13
N GLY A 36 -10.12 -11.60 1.73
CA GLY A 36 -9.07 -12.39 2.39
C GLY A 36 -8.00 -12.85 1.39
N GLU A 37 -8.41 -13.41 0.26
CA GLU A 37 -7.50 -13.86 -0.80
C GLU A 37 -6.70 -12.70 -1.41
N LYS A 38 -7.36 -11.58 -1.71
CA LYS A 38 -6.69 -10.37 -2.21
C LYS A 38 -5.72 -9.79 -1.17
N ALA A 39 -6.07 -9.82 0.11
CA ALA A 39 -5.18 -9.36 1.17
C ALA A 39 -3.94 -10.25 1.31
N GLU A 40 -4.08 -11.57 1.24
CA GLU A 40 -2.93 -12.50 1.28
C GLU A 40 -2.05 -12.42 0.03
N ALA A 41 -2.65 -12.28 -1.15
CA ALA A 41 -1.91 -12.05 -2.39
C ALA A 41 -1.14 -10.71 -2.35
N LEU A 42 -1.77 -9.66 -1.82
CA LEU A 42 -1.12 -8.36 -1.63
C LEU A 42 0.03 -8.45 -0.62
N LYS A 43 -0.15 -9.12 0.52
CA LYS A 43 0.93 -9.34 1.49
C LYS A 43 2.11 -10.06 0.86
N THR A 44 1.86 -11.16 0.15
CA THR A 44 2.91 -11.98 -0.46
C THR A 44 3.67 -11.21 -1.55
N SER A 45 2.95 -10.46 -2.40
CA SER A 45 3.56 -9.63 -3.45
C SER A 45 4.34 -8.44 -2.88
N VAL A 46 3.82 -7.78 -1.84
CA VAL A 46 4.51 -6.67 -1.18
C VAL A 46 5.78 -7.18 -0.48
N VAL A 47 5.70 -8.29 0.27
CA VAL A 47 6.87 -8.86 0.97
C VAL A 47 7.94 -9.30 -0.02
N SER A 48 7.58 -10.04 -1.07
CA SER A 48 8.55 -10.48 -2.08
C SER A 48 9.13 -9.31 -2.87
N GLY A 49 8.32 -8.32 -3.26
CA GLY A 49 8.77 -7.11 -3.93
C GLY A 49 9.73 -6.29 -3.08
N LEU A 50 9.41 -6.09 -1.80
CA LEU A 50 10.29 -5.41 -0.85
C LEU A 50 11.61 -6.17 -0.64
N ALA A 51 11.57 -7.50 -0.56
CA ALA A 51 12.78 -8.32 -0.44
C ALA A 51 13.71 -8.14 -1.66
N MET A 52 13.17 -8.18 -2.88
CA MET A 52 13.98 -7.94 -4.09
C MET A 52 14.51 -6.51 -4.14
N MET A 53 13.71 -5.51 -3.77
CA MET A 53 14.16 -4.12 -3.68
C MET A 53 15.29 -3.94 -2.67
N LEU A 54 15.22 -4.59 -1.51
CA LEU A 54 16.28 -4.56 -0.51
C LEU A 54 17.59 -5.15 -1.05
N VAL A 55 17.53 -6.31 -1.71
CA VAL A 55 18.70 -6.93 -2.33
C VAL A 55 19.28 -6.04 -3.42
N GLY A 56 18.46 -5.52 -4.33
CA GLY A 56 18.91 -4.60 -5.38
C GLY A 56 19.53 -3.33 -4.81
N THR A 57 18.94 -2.76 -3.77
CA THR A 57 19.47 -1.58 -3.06
C THR A 57 20.82 -1.89 -2.42
N ALA A 58 21.00 -3.07 -1.83
CA ALA A 58 22.29 -3.48 -1.27
C ALA A 58 23.39 -3.55 -2.33
N PHE A 59 23.09 -4.09 -3.53
CA PHE A 59 24.03 -4.09 -4.65
C PHE A 59 24.37 -2.67 -5.12
N LEU A 60 23.38 -1.77 -5.20
CA LEU A 60 23.63 -0.37 -5.56
C LEU A 60 24.49 0.34 -4.52
N ILE A 61 24.25 0.11 -3.22
CA ILE A 61 25.10 0.64 -2.14
C ILE A 61 26.54 0.14 -2.30
N ALA A 62 26.73 -1.16 -2.53
CA ALA A 62 28.05 -1.73 -2.76
C ALA A 62 28.75 -1.10 -3.97
N ALA A 63 28.03 -0.92 -5.09
CA ALA A 63 28.56 -0.27 -6.28
C ALA A 63 28.99 1.18 -6.01
N VAL A 64 28.18 1.96 -5.29
CA VAL A 64 28.53 3.33 -4.90
C VAL A 64 29.79 3.34 -4.01
N ILE A 65 29.90 2.43 -3.05
CA ILE A 65 31.09 2.32 -2.20
C ILE A 65 32.33 2.07 -3.06
N LEU A 66 32.27 1.14 -4.02
CA LEU A 66 33.39 0.84 -4.92
C LEU A 66 33.79 2.06 -5.76
N VAL A 67 32.81 2.80 -6.27
CA VAL A 67 33.07 4.06 -7.01
C VAL A 67 33.75 5.08 -6.10
N LEU A 68 33.28 5.28 -4.87
CA LEU A 68 33.91 6.20 -3.92
C LEU A 68 35.34 5.79 -3.57
N GLN A 69 35.62 4.48 -3.43
CA GLN A 69 36.98 3.98 -3.24
C GLN A 69 37.86 4.26 -4.46
N ALA A 70 37.34 4.11 -5.67
CA ALA A 70 38.08 4.47 -6.89
C ALA A 70 38.42 5.96 -6.94
N VAL A 71 37.52 6.83 -6.49
CA VAL A 71 37.79 8.29 -6.37
C VAL A 71 38.88 8.56 -5.33
N VAL A 72 38.84 7.89 -4.17
CA VAL A 72 39.91 8.00 -3.16
C VAL A 72 41.26 7.57 -3.74
N ALA A 73 41.31 6.43 -4.44
CA ALA A 73 42.53 5.93 -5.07
C ALA A 73 43.08 6.92 -6.11
N ALA A 74 42.22 7.46 -6.97
CA ALA A 74 42.60 8.46 -7.97
C ALA A 74 43.18 9.75 -7.33
N LEU A 75 42.62 10.20 -6.21
CA LEU A 75 43.15 11.34 -5.46
C LEU A 75 44.54 11.03 -4.88
N ILE A 76 44.73 9.83 -4.33
CA ILE A 76 46.03 9.40 -3.79
C ILE A 76 47.08 9.34 -4.92
N GLU A 77 46.74 8.76 -6.07
CA GLU A 77 47.62 8.72 -7.24
C GLU A 77 47.97 10.11 -7.78
N SER A 78 47.07 11.08 -7.62
CA SER A 78 47.34 12.49 -7.95
C SER A 78 48.25 13.22 -6.96
N GLY A 79 48.72 12.54 -5.90
CA GLY A 79 49.64 13.08 -4.89
C GLY A 79 48.98 13.60 -3.62
N VAL A 80 47.66 13.41 -3.45
CA VAL A 80 46.97 13.78 -2.20
C VAL A 80 47.28 12.76 -1.10
N ALA A 81 47.61 13.24 0.10
CA ALA A 81 47.86 12.37 1.23
C ALA A 81 46.62 11.48 1.53
N PRO A 82 46.78 10.18 1.85
CA PRO A 82 45.66 9.25 2.01
C PRO A 82 44.57 9.73 2.99
N ALA A 83 44.98 10.28 4.12
CA ALA A 83 44.04 10.81 5.12
C ALA A 83 43.17 11.96 4.57
N LEU A 84 43.76 12.86 3.78
CA LEU A 84 43.04 13.99 3.18
C LEU A 84 42.13 13.53 2.04
N ALA A 85 42.59 12.61 1.20
CA ALA A 85 41.77 12.04 0.12
C ALA A 85 40.49 11.39 0.67
N ILE A 86 40.63 10.58 1.72
CA ILE A 86 39.48 9.94 2.40
C ILE A 86 38.56 11.01 3.00
N LEU A 87 39.11 12.02 3.69
CA LEU A 87 38.31 13.06 4.33
C LEU A 87 37.50 13.88 3.31
N ILE A 88 38.08 14.22 2.16
CA ILE A 88 37.41 14.94 1.08
C ILE A 88 36.25 14.12 0.52
N VAL A 89 36.49 12.84 0.18
CA VAL A 89 35.46 11.98 -0.43
C VAL A 89 34.35 11.65 0.57
N ALA A 90 34.71 11.33 1.81
CA ALA A 90 33.75 11.07 2.87
C ALA A 90 32.91 12.31 3.19
N GLY A 91 33.55 13.48 3.30
CA GLY A 91 32.87 14.76 3.53
C GLY A 91 31.91 15.13 2.41
N GLY A 92 32.35 15.01 1.15
CA GLY A 92 31.50 15.24 -0.02
C GLY A 92 30.30 14.29 -0.09
N SER A 93 30.54 13.01 0.18
CA SER A 93 29.48 11.98 0.22
C SER A 93 28.47 12.24 1.34
N ALA A 94 28.94 12.66 2.53
CA ALA A 94 28.07 13.01 3.65
C ALA A 94 27.19 14.22 3.32
N LEU A 95 27.74 15.26 2.71
CA LEU A 95 26.98 16.43 2.27
C LEU A 95 25.91 16.04 1.24
N GLY A 96 26.28 15.24 0.23
CA GLY A 96 25.34 14.73 -0.76
C GLY A 96 24.20 13.91 -0.11
N GLY A 97 24.55 13.04 0.83
CA GLY A 97 23.59 12.25 1.60
C GLY A 97 22.61 13.12 2.40
N ILE A 98 23.10 14.16 3.07
CA ILE A 98 22.24 15.11 3.81
C ILE A 98 21.24 15.80 2.86
N VAL A 99 21.69 16.26 1.68
CA VAL A 99 20.81 16.90 0.70
C VAL A 99 19.70 15.95 0.24
N VAL A 100 20.04 14.71 -0.08
CA VAL A 100 19.05 13.70 -0.50
C VAL A 100 18.07 13.38 0.63
N LEU A 101 18.55 13.24 1.87
CA LEU A 101 17.69 13.01 3.05
C LEU A 101 16.69 14.15 3.27
N LEU A 102 17.16 15.39 3.17
CA LEU A 102 16.29 16.57 3.33
C LEU A 102 15.25 16.66 2.20
N ALA A 103 15.65 16.38 0.96
CA ALA A 103 14.73 16.32 -0.18
C ALA A 103 13.68 15.21 -0.01
N GLY A 104 14.10 14.01 0.39
CA GLY A 104 13.20 12.88 0.64
C GLY A 104 12.18 13.17 1.74
N LYS A 105 12.63 13.78 2.86
CA LYS A 105 11.74 14.16 3.96
C LYS A 105 10.65 15.14 3.51
N LYS A 106 10.98 16.09 2.63
CA LYS A 106 10.01 17.03 2.05
C LYS A 106 8.98 16.33 1.18
N THR A 107 9.38 15.34 0.39
CA THR A 107 8.49 14.58 -0.49
C THR A 107 7.52 13.70 0.31
N ILE A 108 8.00 13.00 1.35
CA ILE A 108 7.14 12.15 2.20
C ILE A 108 6.12 13.00 2.95
N GLY A 109 6.52 14.15 3.49
CA GLY A 109 5.61 15.05 4.20
C GLY A 109 4.49 15.66 3.34
N ALA A 110 4.59 15.57 2.01
CA ALA A 110 3.58 16.06 1.08
C ALA A 110 2.50 15.01 0.73
N VAL A 111 2.66 13.76 1.15
CA VAL A 111 1.68 12.69 0.91
C VAL A 111 0.74 12.60 2.11
N ASP A 112 -0.49 13.10 1.97
CA ASP A 112 -1.57 12.80 2.92
C ASP A 112 -2.25 11.48 2.50
N PRO A 113 -2.05 10.37 3.24
CA PRO A 113 -2.61 9.08 2.88
C PRO A 113 -4.12 8.98 3.19
N THR A 114 -4.73 10.02 3.75
CA THR A 114 -6.14 10.01 4.14
C THR A 114 -7.04 10.20 2.90
N PRO A 115 -7.86 9.19 2.51
CA PRO A 115 -8.72 9.30 1.33
C PRO A 115 -9.94 10.17 1.63
N THR A 116 -9.76 11.50 1.60
CA THR A 116 -10.77 12.47 2.02
C THR A 116 -12.06 12.33 1.22
N ARG A 117 -11.96 12.10 -0.10
CA ARG A 117 -13.13 11.95 -0.98
C ARG A 117 -13.97 10.73 -0.66
N THR A 118 -13.32 9.57 -0.43
CA THR A 118 -14.03 8.33 -0.07
C THR A 118 -14.73 8.48 1.28
N ILE A 119 -14.07 9.09 2.25
CA ILE A 119 -14.67 9.36 3.57
C ILE A 119 -15.88 10.29 3.43
N THR A 120 -15.76 11.37 2.65
CA THR A 120 -16.87 12.31 2.42
C THR A 120 -18.05 11.64 1.69
N SER A 121 -17.80 10.79 0.70
CA SER A 121 -18.86 10.03 0.02
C SER A 121 -19.59 9.09 0.98
N LEU A 122 -18.86 8.32 1.78
CA LEU A 122 -19.47 7.43 2.78
C LEU A 122 -20.30 8.19 3.82
N GLN A 123 -19.83 9.37 4.25
CA GLN A 123 -20.57 10.24 5.16
C GLN A 123 -21.86 10.78 4.52
N ASN A 124 -21.83 11.13 3.24
CA ASN A 124 -23.00 11.60 2.51
C ASN A 124 -24.03 10.48 2.33
N ASP A 125 -23.59 9.29 1.94
CA ASP A 125 -24.47 8.13 1.76
C ASP A 125 -25.13 7.73 3.08
N ALA A 126 -24.37 7.73 4.18
CA ALA A 126 -24.89 7.45 5.52
C ALA A 126 -25.95 8.49 5.96
N ARG A 127 -25.76 9.76 5.61
CA ARG A 127 -26.73 10.82 5.89
C ARG A 127 -28.02 10.63 5.08
N MET A 128 -27.91 10.36 3.79
CA MET A 128 -29.08 10.11 2.93
C MET A 128 -29.89 8.89 3.38
N ALA A 129 -29.21 7.82 3.81
CA ALA A 129 -29.88 6.63 4.35
C ALA A 129 -30.66 6.93 5.64
N LYS A 130 -30.12 7.80 6.50
CA LYS A 130 -30.77 8.22 7.74
C LYS A 130 -32.01 9.10 7.50
N GLU A 131 -31.92 10.01 6.52
CA GLU A 131 -33.04 10.86 6.10
C GLU A 131 -34.17 10.05 5.44
N SER A 132 -33.86 8.92 4.80
CA SER A 132 -34.86 8.04 4.17
C SER A 132 -35.67 7.19 5.18
N LEU A 133 -35.23 7.14 6.45
CA LEU A 133 -35.86 6.37 7.54
C LEU A 133 -36.68 7.24 8.51
N THR A 134 -36.67 8.56 8.33
CA THR A 134 -37.45 9.54 9.13
C THR A 134 -38.54 10.14 8.26
#